data_AF-A0A2V1BIX9-F1
#
_entry.id   AF-A0A2V1BIX9-F1
#
_cell.length_a   1.000
_cell.length_b   1.000
_cell.length_c   1.000
_cell.angle_alpha   90.00
_cell.angle_beta   90.00
_cell.angle_gamma   90.00
#
_symmetry.space_group_name_H-M   'P 1'
#
loop_
_entity.id
_entity.type
_entity.pdbx_description
1 polymer ?
#
loop_
_entity_poly.entity_id
_entity_poly.type
_entity_poly.pdbx_seq_one_letter_code
_entity_poly.pdbx_strand_id
1 'polypeptide(L)'
;SLLLVRLQSIIKERFNIVLPLVKLYKCSTLDRLAGMIQDPSMSQPIVWEDKVKLKISYVRGAKLENPKPLRLTNKRVLLTGSTEYLGKHILDQLALDPNMSEIHCITVRSKEGQGLKESKIKNPSDKIIEYGGNLSSRRLRLSTNDFHSLTESIDLIIHSSANRAF
;
A
#
# COMPACT_ATOMS: atom_id res chain seq x y z
N SER A 1 -9.91 9.10 9.44
CA SER A 1 -9.44 10.04 10.49
C SER A 1 -10.39 10.03 11.68
N LEU A 2 -9.90 9.88 12.92
CA LEU A 2 -10.74 9.92 14.15
C LEU A 2 -11.43 11.29 14.36
N LEU A 3 -10.84 12.36 13.85
CA LEU A 3 -11.43 13.71 13.91
C LEU A 3 -12.73 13.80 13.09
N LEU A 4 -12.84 13.05 11.98
CA LEU A 4 -14.08 13.01 11.20
C LEU A 4 -15.21 12.30 11.95
N VAL A 5 -14.90 11.27 12.73
CA VAL A 5 -15.87 10.60 13.61
C VAL A 5 -16.36 11.56 14.69
N ARG A 6 -15.44 12.31 15.30
CA ARG A 6 -15.79 13.34 16.29
C ARG A 6 -16.63 14.47 15.67
N LEU A 7 -16.27 14.93 14.47
CA LEU A 7 -17.04 15.93 13.74
C LEU A 7 -18.47 15.45 13.45
N GLN A 8 -18.63 14.20 13.00
CA GLN A 8 -19.95 13.60 12.77
C GLN A 8 -20.81 13.58 14.05
N SER A 9 -20.21 13.25 15.21
CA SER A 9 -20.91 13.28 16.51
C SER A 9 -21.40 14.69 16.84
N ILE A 10 -20.54 15.70 16.70
CA ILE A 10 -20.88 17.10 16.98
C ILE A 10 -21.98 17.61 16.04
N ILE A 11 -21.93 17.24 14.75
CA ILE A 11 -22.98 17.61 13.78
C ILE A 11 -24.32 16.97 14.18
N LYS A 12 -24.30 15.69 14.57
CA LYS A 12 -25.49 14.97 15.04
C LYS A 12 -26.08 15.64 16.28
N GLU A 13 -25.26 15.97 17.28
CA GLU A 13 -25.71 16.59 18.52
C GLU A 13 -26.30 17.99 18.32
N ARG A 14 -25.68 18.82 17.47
CA ARG A 14 -26.09 20.22 17.28
C ARG A 14 -27.19 20.43 16.24
N PHE A 15 -27.21 19.63 15.18
CA PHE A 15 -28.11 19.82 14.05
C PHE A 15 -29.11 18.67 13.87
N ASN A 16 -29.03 17.62 14.70
CA ASN A 16 -29.87 16.43 14.63
C ASN A 16 -29.82 15.72 13.25
N ILE A 17 -28.68 15.78 12.57
CA ILE A 17 -28.45 15.17 11.25
C ILE A 17 -27.25 14.23 11.32
N VAL A 18 -27.37 13.06 10.70
CA VAL A 18 -26.27 12.09 10.57
C VAL A 18 -25.76 12.09 9.13
N LEU A 19 -24.62 12.75 8.90
CA LEU A 19 -23.95 12.74 7.60
C LEU A 19 -23.03 11.51 7.49
N PRO A 20 -23.10 10.69 6.43
CA PRO A 20 -22.17 9.58 6.25
C PRO A 20 -20.71 10.03 6.24
N LEU A 21 -19.83 9.30 6.95
CA LEU A 21 -18.39 9.66 7.05
C LEU A 21 -17.71 9.82 5.70
N VAL A 22 -18.12 9.05 4.68
CA VAL A 22 -17.60 9.16 3.31
C VAL A 22 -17.92 10.53 2.69
N LYS A 23 -19.09 11.12 2.99
CA LYS A 23 -19.44 12.48 2.51
C LYS A 23 -18.64 13.54 3.27
N LEU A 24 -18.49 13.38 4.58
CA LEU A 24 -17.64 14.26 5.40
C LEU A 24 -16.17 14.23 4.95
N TYR A 25 -15.66 13.06 4.56
CA TYR A 25 -14.30 12.92 4.02
C TYR A 25 -14.09 13.68 2.70
N LYS A 26 -15.12 13.72 1.83
CA LYS A 26 -15.06 14.44 0.55
C LYS A 26 -15.24 15.96 0.69
N CYS A 27 -15.79 16.43 1.80
CA CYS A 27 -16.00 17.85 2.06
C CYS A 27 -14.88 18.43 2.92
N SER A 28 -13.91 19.05 2.27
CA SER A 28 -12.76 19.66 2.92
C SER A 28 -12.96 21.12 3.33
N THR A 29 -14.12 21.74 3.05
CA THR A 29 -14.39 23.15 3.35
C THR A 29 -15.64 23.34 4.21
N LEU A 30 -15.61 24.36 5.08
CA LEU A 30 -16.71 24.68 5.99
C LEU A 30 -17.98 25.09 5.24
N ASP A 31 -17.82 25.83 4.14
CA ASP A 31 -18.93 26.24 3.27
C ASP A 31 -19.70 25.05 2.68
N ARG A 32 -18.97 24.06 2.12
CA ARG A 32 -19.60 22.82 1.61
C ARG A 32 -20.25 21.99 2.70
N LEU A 33 -19.66 21.94 3.89
CA LEU A 33 -20.26 21.24 5.03
C LEU A 33 -21.54 21.95 5.52
N ALA A 34 -21.56 23.27 5.56
CA ALA A 34 -22.75 24.05 5.90
C ALA A 34 -23.88 23.81 4.89
N GLY A 35 -23.57 23.84 3.59
CA GLY A 35 -24.53 23.50 2.54
C GLY A 35 -25.09 22.08 2.68
N MET A 36 -24.26 21.09 3.05
CA MET A 36 -24.72 19.71 3.28
C MET A 36 -25.62 19.55 4.51
N ILE A 37 -25.42 20.34 5.56
CA ILE A 37 -26.29 20.31 6.74
C ILE A 37 -27.67 20.89 6.41
N GLN A 38 -27.73 21.85 5.50
CA GLN A 38 -28.98 22.50 5.08
C GLN A 38 -29.78 21.70 4.05
N ASP A 39 -29.16 20.71 3.37
CA ASP A 39 -29.81 19.91 2.34
C ASP A 39 -30.20 18.49 2.85
N PRO A 40 -31.51 18.23 3.11
CA PRO A 40 -31.98 16.94 3.61
C PRO A 40 -31.80 15.77 2.61
N SER A 41 -31.65 16.04 1.31
CA SER A 41 -31.39 15.02 0.28
C SER A 41 -30.00 14.37 0.42
N MET A 42 -29.10 15.01 1.18
CA MET A 42 -27.71 14.57 1.34
C MET A 42 -27.51 13.51 2.42
N SER A 43 -28.57 13.10 3.11
CA SER A 43 -28.60 11.91 3.98
C SER A 43 -28.66 10.59 3.20
N GLN A 44 -28.97 10.64 1.90
CA GLN A 44 -29.14 9.43 1.08
C GLN A 44 -27.83 8.63 0.96
N PRO A 45 -27.89 7.29 1.06
CA PRO A 45 -26.74 6.42 0.89
C PRO A 45 -26.13 6.60 -0.50
N ILE A 46 -24.80 6.54 -0.58
CA ILE A 46 -24.09 6.57 -1.87
C ILE A 46 -24.38 5.23 -2.57
N VAL A 47 -25.27 5.26 -3.56
CA VAL A 47 -25.44 4.16 -4.51
C VAL A 47 -24.24 4.21 -5.44
N TRP A 48 -23.35 3.23 -5.32
CA TRP A 48 -22.22 3.08 -6.23
C TRP A 48 -22.74 2.55 -7.58
N GLU A 49 -23.19 3.46 -8.43
CA GLU A 49 -23.65 3.14 -9.78
C GLU A 49 -22.51 2.62 -10.67
N ASP A 50 -22.90 1.96 -11.77
CA ASP A 50 -22.12 1.14 -12.71
C ASP A 50 -20.78 1.70 -13.24
N LYS A 51 -20.41 2.97 -12.99
CA LYS A 51 -19.16 3.58 -13.47
C LYS A 51 -17.88 3.01 -12.81
N VAL A 52 -18.01 2.24 -11.73
CA VAL A 52 -16.89 1.52 -11.08
C VAL A 52 -17.01 0.00 -11.25
N LYS A 53 -17.98 -0.49 -12.05
CA LYS A 53 -17.94 -1.88 -12.52
C LYS A 53 -16.75 -2.00 -13.47
N LEU A 54 -15.62 -2.37 -12.89
CA LEU A 54 -14.56 -3.06 -13.60
C LEU A 54 -15.25 -4.12 -14.46
N LYS A 55 -15.28 -3.92 -15.78
CA LYS A 55 -15.58 -4.97 -16.77
C LYS A 55 -14.41 -5.95 -16.77
N ILE A 56 -14.11 -6.52 -15.61
CA ILE A 56 -13.28 -7.70 -15.50
C ILE A 56 -14.21 -8.80 -15.98
N SER A 57 -14.21 -9.05 -17.28
CA SER A 57 -14.38 -10.43 -17.73
C SER A 57 -13.37 -11.22 -16.92
N TYR A 58 -13.84 -12.11 -16.05
CA TYR A 58 -12.98 -12.98 -15.25
C TYR A 58 -12.04 -13.71 -16.21
N VAL A 59 -10.88 -13.12 -16.49
CA VAL A 59 -9.76 -13.84 -17.06
C VAL A 59 -9.25 -14.63 -15.88
N ARG A 60 -9.86 -15.80 -15.65
CA ARG A 60 -9.24 -16.88 -14.89
C ARG A 60 -7.82 -16.94 -15.44
N GLY A 61 -6.85 -16.59 -14.60
CA GLY A 61 -5.54 -16.06 -15.02
C GLY A 61 -5.07 -16.70 -16.31
N ALA A 62 -4.82 -15.87 -17.33
CA ALA A 62 -4.45 -16.33 -18.67
C ALA A 62 -3.39 -17.43 -18.51
N LYS A 63 -3.69 -18.62 -19.03
CA LYS A 63 -2.77 -19.75 -18.98
C LYS A 63 -1.49 -19.26 -19.62
N LEU A 64 -0.43 -19.10 -18.81
CA LEU A 64 0.85 -18.63 -19.33
C LEU A 64 1.29 -19.63 -20.39
N GLU A 65 1.40 -19.19 -21.64
CA GLU A 65 2.01 -19.99 -22.69
C GLU A 65 3.52 -19.97 -22.43
N ASN A 66 4.11 -21.15 -22.17
CA ASN A 66 5.50 -21.31 -21.73
C ASN A 66 5.84 -20.51 -20.45
N PRO A 67 5.32 -20.90 -19.27
CA PRO A 67 5.83 -20.33 -18.03
C PRO A 67 7.32 -20.69 -17.92
N LYS A 68 8.17 -19.68 -17.70
CA LYS A 68 9.56 -19.94 -17.33
C LYS A 68 9.57 -20.87 -16.12
N PRO A 69 10.42 -21.91 -16.10
CA PRO A 69 10.49 -22.82 -14.97
C PRO A 69 10.81 -22.00 -13.70
N LEU A 70 9.98 -22.18 -12.67
CA LEU A 70 10.19 -21.53 -11.39
C LEU A 70 11.51 -22.02 -10.81
N ARG A 71 12.42 -21.08 -10.54
CA ARG A 71 13.64 -21.38 -9.79
C ARG A 71 13.24 -21.88 -8.41
N LEU A 72 13.64 -23.11 -8.09
CA LEU A 72 13.31 -23.74 -6.81
C LEU A 72 14.34 -23.42 -5.72
N THR A 73 15.57 -23.10 -6.12
CA THR A 73 16.71 -22.77 -5.24
C THR A 73 17.33 -21.43 -5.64
N ASN A 74 18.12 -20.85 -4.74
CA ASN A 74 18.84 -19.60 -4.93
C ASN A 74 17.96 -18.44 -5.45
N LYS A 75 16.75 -18.34 -4.90
CA LYS A 75 15.72 -17.38 -5.29
C LYS A 75 16.09 -15.99 -4.81
N ARG A 76 15.79 -14.99 -5.64
CA ARG A 76 15.86 -13.57 -5.29
C ARG A 76 14.47 -12.98 -5.25
N VAL A 77 14.06 -12.49 -4.09
CA VAL A 77 12.70 -11.97 -3.85
C VAL A 77 12.76 -10.47 -3.67
N LEU A 78 11.83 -9.77 -4.30
CA LEU A 78 11.56 -8.36 -4.02
C LEU A 78 10.35 -8.26 -3.10
N LEU A 79 10.51 -7.61 -1.96
CA LEU A 79 9.46 -7.41 -0.96
C LEU A 79 9.21 -5.92 -0.76
N THR A 80 7.95 -5.51 -0.91
CA THR A 80 7.49 -4.18 -0.48
C THR A 80 6.76 -4.27 0.86
N GLY A 81 6.83 -3.21 1.67
CA GLY A 81 6.17 -3.19 2.97
C GLY A 81 6.85 -4.05 4.04
N SER A 82 8.15 -4.35 3.89
CA SER A 82 8.94 -5.20 4.79
C SER A 82 9.00 -4.69 6.25
N THR A 83 8.75 -3.41 6.47
CA THR A 83 8.69 -2.80 7.81
C THR A 83 7.28 -2.74 8.40
N GLU A 84 6.27 -3.07 7.60
CA GLU A 84 4.86 -3.10 8.00
C GLU A 84 4.52 -4.44 8.67
N TYR A 85 3.38 -4.52 9.36
CA TYR A 85 3.00 -5.68 10.18
C TYR A 85 3.10 -7.02 9.43
N LEU A 86 2.40 -7.15 8.29
CA LEU A 86 2.42 -8.38 7.50
C LEU A 86 3.78 -8.61 6.83
N GLY A 87 4.39 -7.56 6.28
CA GLY A 87 5.65 -7.67 5.57
C GLY A 87 6.81 -8.11 6.46
N LYS A 88 6.82 -7.74 7.74
CA LYS A 88 7.80 -8.24 8.73
C LYS A 88 7.75 -9.75 8.88
N HIS A 89 6.55 -10.30 9.07
CA HIS A 89 6.38 -11.75 9.22
C HIS A 89 6.73 -12.50 7.93
N ILE A 90 6.37 -11.95 6.76
CA ILE A 90 6.79 -12.52 5.47
C ILE A 90 8.32 -12.51 5.36
N LEU A 91 8.96 -11.39 5.69
CA LEU A 91 10.41 -11.26 5.65
C LEU A 91 11.10 -12.28 6.55
N ASP A 92 10.61 -12.48 7.78
CA ASP A 92 11.17 -13.45 8.72
C ASP A 92 11.09 -14.88 8.16
N GLN A 93 9.98 -15.24 7.52
CA GLN A 93 9.85 -16.55 6.88
C GLN A 93 10.78 -16.70 5.66
N LEU A 94 10.93 -15.66 4.85
CA LEU A 94 11.87 -15.68 3.71
C LEU A 94 13.33 -15.79 4.16
N ALA A 95 13.70 -15.13 5.25
CA ALA A 95 15.06 -15.20 5.81
C ALA A 95 15.42 -16.61 6.28
N LEU A 96 14.44 -17.34 6.83
CA LEU A 96 14.59 -18.73 7.28
C LEU A 96 14.63 -19.75 6.13
N ASP A 97 14.11 -19.41 4.95
CA ASP A 97 14.10 -20.33 3.81
C ASP A 97 15.53 -20.54 3.26
N PRO A 98 16.07 -21.77 3.27
CA PRO A 98 17.41 -22.06 2.74
C PRO A 98 17.49 -21.88 1.22
N ASN A 99 16.37 -21.84 0.52
CA ASN A 99 16.32 -21.63 -0.93
C ASN A 99 16.40 -20.15 -1.32
N MET A 100 16.36 -19.22 -0.35
CA MET A 100 16.49 -17.79 -0.59
C MET A 100 17.96 -17.36 -0.59
N SER A 101 18.37 -16.72 -1.68
CA SER A 101 19.68 -16.11 -1.85
C SER A 101 19.67 -14.67 -1.34
N GLU A 102 18.74 -13.87 -1.87
CA GLU A 102 18.65 -12.43 -1.61
C GLU A 102 17.20 -12.01 -1.42
N ILE A 103 16.97 -11.10 -0.48
CA ILE A 103 15.67 -10.52 -0.17
C ILE A 103 15.79 -9.00 -0.28
N HIS A 104 15.39 -8.47 -1.43
CA HIS A 104 15.43 -7.06 -1.75
C HIS A 104 14.20 -6.36 -1.17
N CYS A 105 14.40 -5.75 -0.01
CA CYS A 105 13.39 -4.96 0.69
C CYS A 105 13.39 -3.54 0.13
N ILE A 106 12.38 -3.21 -0.65
CA ILE A 106 12.29 -1.89 -1.30
C ILE A 106 11.28 -0.98 -0.59
N THR A 107 11.38 0.32 -0.85
CA THR A 107 10.51 1.35 -0.25
C THR A 107 10.61 1.40 1.28
N VAL A 108 11.79 1.04 1.82
CA VAL A 108 12.06 1.19 3.24
C VAL A 108 12.13 2.68 3.56
N ARG A 109 11.15 3.16 4.34
CA ARG A 109 11.01 4.58 4.66
C ARG A 109 12.16 5.03 5.58
N SER A 110 13.02 5.89 5.07
CA SER A 110 13.89 6.72 5.91
C SER A 110 13.17 8.02 6.28
N LYS A 111 13.58 8.68 7.37
CA LYS A 111 13.14 10.06 7.62
C LYS A 111 13.68 10.94 6.49
N GLU A 112 12.87 11.88 6.00
CA GLU A 112 13.29 12.78 4.92
C GLU A 112 14.62 13.49 5.26
N GLY A 113 15.52 13.57 4.29
CA GLY A 113 16.84 14.18 4.46
C GLY A 113 17.90 13.30 5.12
N GLN A 114 17.52 12.15 5.67
CA GLN A 114 18.45 11.15 6.18
C GLN A 114 18.38 9.96 5.23
N GLY A 115 19.46 9.66 4.51
CA GLY A 115 19.57 8.39 3.78
C GLY A 115 19.33 7.19 4.70
N LEU A 116 19.43 5.97 4.17
CA LEU A 116 19.38 4.76 4.99
C LEU A 116 20.69 4.63 5.81
N LYS A 117 20.91 5.52 6.78
CA LYS A 117 22.12 5.53 7.62
C LYS A 117 22.12 4.37 8.63
N GLU A 118 20.93 3.87 8.97
CA GLU A 118 20.70 2.73 9.85
C GLU A 118 19.62 1.85 9.24
N SER A 119 19.83 0.54 9.31
CA SER A 119 18.84 -0.47 8.92
C SER A 119 17.53 -0.28 9.70
N LYS A 120 16.39 -0.31 8.99
CA LYS A 120 15.06 -0.28 9.64
C LYS A 120 14.53 -1.68 9.90
N ILE A 121 15.17 -2.68 9.34
CA ILE A 121 14.82 -4.08 9.48
C ILE A 121 15.65 -4.65 10.63
N LYS A 122 14.98 -5.13 11.67
CA LYS A 122 15.66 -5.70 12.85
C LYS A 122 16.19 -7.12 12.63
N ASN A 123 15.78 -7.77 11.54
CA ASN A 123 16.22 -9.11 11.22
C ASN A 123 17.69 -9.06 10.76
N PRO A 124 18.62 -9.76 11.44
CA PRO A 124 20.05 -9.67 11.18
C PRO A 124 20.53 -10.55 10.01
N SER A 125 19.62 -11.14 9.23
CA SER A 125 20.01 -12.05 8.15
C SER A 125 20.80 -11.34 7.04
N ASP A 126 21.95 -11.90 6.68
CA ASP A 126 22.81 -11.41 5.59
C ASP A 126 22.17 -11.50 4.20
N LYS A 127 21.04 -12.20 4.07
CA LYS A 127 20.26 -12.28 2.83
C LYS A 127 19.50 -10.98 2.53
N ILE A 128 19.37 -10.08 3.49
CA ILE A 128 18.47 -8.92 3.39
C ILE A 128 19.23 -7.72 2.82
N ILE A 129 18.68 -7.14 1.75
CA ILE A 129 19.22 -5.94 1.11
C ILE A 129 18.14 -4.86 1.12
N GLU A 130 18.44 -3.72 1.74
CA GLU A 130 17.49 -2.63 1.89
C GLU A 130 17.67 -1.52 0.86
N TYR A 131 16.56 -1.10 0.26
CA TYR A 131 16.50 0.05 -0.63
C TYR A 131 15.53 1.08 -0.07
N GLY A 132 16.04 2.31 0.10
CA GLY A 132 15.20 3.47 0.32
C GLY A 132 14.32 3.72 -0.91
N GLY A 133 13.09 4.19 -0.70
CA GLY A 133 12.19 4.44 -1.83
C GLY A 133 10.82 5.00 -1.45
N ASN A 134 10.02 5.29 -2.47
CA ASN A 134 8.64 5.73 -2.34
C ASN A 134 7.77 5.05 -3.41
N LEU A 135 6.76 4.30 -2.97
CA LEU A 135 5.85 3.55 -3.85
C LEU A 135 5.07 4.45 -4.82
N SER A 136 4.77 5.68 -4.43
CA SER A 136 4.06 6.66 -5.25
C SER A 136 4.94 7.36 -6.29
N SER A 137 6.26 7.12 -6.26
CA SER A 137 7.21 7.74 -7.18
C SER A 137 7.54 6.82 -8.37
N ARG A 138 7.84 7.43 -9.53
CA ARG A 138 8.38 6.70 -10.67
C ARG A 138 9.63 5.91 -10.25
N ARG A 139 9.75 4.66 -10.74
CA ARG A 139 10.82 3.72 -10.37
C ARG A 139 10.97 3.53 -8.86
N LEU A 140 9.90 3.76 -8.09
CA LEU A 140 9.90 3.59 -6.63
C LEU A 140 10.91 4.49 -5.91
N ARG A 141 11.35 5.57 -6.59
CA ARG A 141 12.45 6.46 -6.18
C ARG A 141 13.82 5.77 -6.07
N LEU A 142 14.01 4.64 -6.75
CA LEU A 142 15.30 3.97 -6.89
C LEU A 142 16.18 4.68 -7.92
N SER A 143 17.49 4.45 -7.82
CA SER A 143 18.40 4.83 -8.90
C SER A 143 18.08 4.04 -10.17
N THR A 144 18.46 4.56 -11.33
CA THR A 144 18.24 3.86 -12.61
C THR A 144 18.94 2.50 -12.62
N ASN A 145 20.15 2.43 -12.04
CA ASN A 145 20.94 1.22 -11.97
C ASN A 145 20.28 0.18 -11.05
N ASP A 146 19.88 0.55 -9.83
CA ASP A 146 19.20 -0.38 -8.91
C ASP A 146 17.90 -0.90 -9.51
N PHE A 147 17.12 -0.02 -10.14
CA PHE A 147 15.89 -0.41 -10.80
C PHE A 147 16.15 -1.44 -11.90
N HIS A 148 17.14 -1.20 -12.77
CA HIS A 148 17.50 -2.10 -13.86
C HIS A 148 17.99 -3.46 -13.32
N SER A 149 18.94 -3.44 -12.37
CA SER A 149 19.48 -4.64 -11.74
C SER A 149 18.37 -5.49 -11.11
N LEU A 150 17.42 -4.86 -10.40
CA LEU A 150 16.28 -5.56 -9.81
C LEU A 150 15.35 -6.15 -10.89
N THR A 151 15.08 -5.42 -11.98
CA THR A 151 14.22 -5.95 -13.06
C THR A 151 14.78 -7.17 -13.77
N GLU A 152 16.10 -7.32 -13.83
CA GLU A 152 16.75 -8.45 -14.49
C GLU A 152 16.98 -9.65 -13.58
N SER A 153 17.04 -9.42 -12.26
CA SER A 153 17.51 -10.40 -11.29
C SER A 153 16.39 -11.09 -10.50
N ILE A 154 15.29 -10.40 -10.23
CA ILE A 154 14.26 -10.86 -9.30
C ILE A 154 13.44 -12.01 -9.89
N ASP A 155 13.26 -13.07 -9.09
CA ASP A 155 12.48 -14.25 -9.47
C ASP A 155 11.02 -14.15 -8.99
N LEU A 156 10.77 -13.42 -7.90
CA LEU A 156 9.44 -13.28 -7.27
C LEU A 156 9.26 -11.89 -6.66
N ILE A 157 8.10 -11.30 -6.90
CA ILE A 157 7.69 -10.02 -6.29
C ILE A 157 6.55 -10.29 -5.30
N ILE A 158 6.74 -9.84 -4.05
CA ILE A 158 5.70 -9.84 -3.02
C ILE A 158 5.36 -8.38 -2.69
N HIS A 159 4.14 -7.98 -3.08
CA HIS A 159 3.63 -6.65 -2.80
C HIS A 159 2.73 -6.63 -1.55
N SER A 160 3.31 -6.25 -0.41
CA SER A 160 2.60 -6.16 0.88
C SER A 160 2.51 -4.74 1.45
N SER A 161 3.01 -3.72 0.74
CA SER A 161 2.85 -2.34 1.19
C SER A 161 1.43 -1.84 0.92
N ALA A 162 0.82 -1.23 1.93
CA ALA A 162 -0.50 -0.64 1.81
C ALA A 162 -0.58 0.71 2.52
N ASN A 163 -1.31 1.66 1.93
CA ASN A 163 -1.72 2.86 2.65
C ASN A 163 -2.90 2.51 3.57
N ARG A 164 -2.65 2.46 4.88
CA ARG A 164 -3.65 2.13 5.91
C ARG A 164 -4.31 3.36 6.54
N ALA A 165 -4.10 4.55 5.97
CA ALA A 165 -4.80 5.74 6.41
C ALA A 165 -6.27 5.70 5.95
N PHE A 166 -7.17 5.32 6.86
CA PHE A 166 -8.62 5.46 6.71
C PHE A 166 -9.11 6.71 7.45
#